data_AF-A0A9E6RB11-F1
#
_entry.id   AF-A0A9E6RB11-F1
#
_cell.length_a   1.000
_cell.length_b   1.000
_cell.length_c   1.000
_cell.angle_alpha   90.00
_cell.angle_beta   90.00
_cell.angle_gamma   90.00
#
_symmetry.space_group_name_H-M   'P 1'
#
loop_
_entity.id
_entity.type
_entity.pdbx_description
1 polymer ?
#
loop_
_entity_poly.entity_id
_entity_poly.type
_entity_poly.pdbx_seq_one_letter_code
_entity_poly.pdbx_strand_id
1 'polypeptide(L)'
;MVCVLPDDPVEILRLCAIGYDELCWPEDYGLTPSEIRERRAVRDDDGELVVPDPNEVEPVAFRAWVETTFGVTVPATASEIVATTADMDDETSDDPFCRWTREYSG
;
A
#
# COMPACT_ATOMS: atom_id res chain seq x y z
N MET A 1 -5.37 -5.21 8.89
CA MET A 1 -6.06 -5.07 7.59
C MET A 1 -5.95 -6.36 6.79
N VAL A 2 -7.05 -6.80 6.19
CA VAL A 2 -7.08 -7.86 5.17
C VAL A 2 -7.96 -7.45 3.99
N CYS A 3 -7.58 -7.87 2.79
CA CYS A 3 -8.43 -7.78 1.61
C CYS A 3 -8.04 -8.85 0.58
N VAL A 4 -8.97 -9.20 -0.30
CA VAL A 4 -8.64 -9.86 -1.56
C VAL A 4 -8.21 -8.81 -2.57
N LEU A 5 -6.97 -8.92 -3.06
CA LEU A 5 -6.47 -8.07 -4.14
C LEU A 5 -7.21 -8.37 -5.46
N PRO A 6 -7.20 -7.44 -6.43
CA PRO A 6 -7.91 -7.61 -7.70
C PRO A 6 -7.53 -8.91 -8.42
N ASP A 7 -8.44 -9.45 -9.22
CA ASP A 7 -8.25 -10.69 -9.99
C ASP A 7 -7.14 -10.57 -11.07
N ASP A 8 -6.69 -9.36 -11.37
CA ASP A 8 -5.62 -9.09 -12.33
C ASP A 8 -4.26 -8.96 -11.61
N PRO A 9 -3.30 -9.88 -11.84
CA PRO A 9 -1.97 -9.79 -11.25
C PRO A 9 -1.20 -8.52 -11.64
N VAL A 10 -1.57 -7.84 -12.74
CA VAL A 10 -0.99 -6.54 -13.10
C VAL A 10 -1.33 -5.48 -12.06
N GLU A 11 -2.48 -5.54 -11.39
CA GLU A 11 -2.84 -4.62 -10.31
C GLU A 11 -1.90 -4.73 -9.11
N ILE A 12 -1.41 -5.94 -8.81
CA ILE A 12 -0.39 -6.15 -7.77
C ILE A 12 0.91 -5.45 -8.16
N LEU A 13 1.32 -5.57 -9.43
CA LEU A 13 2.51 -4.89 -9.93
C LEU A 13 2.34 -3.37 -9.92
N ARG A 14 1.16 -2.87 -10.29
CA ARG A 14 0.80 -1.45 -10.21
C ARG A 14 0.89 -0.95 -8.77
N LEU A 15 0.35 -1.70 -7.81
CA LEU A 15 0.38 -1.37 -6.38
C LEU A 15 1.81 -1.30 -5.84
N CYS A 16 2.65 -2.28 -6.16
CA CYS A 16 4.08 -2.27 -5.80
C CYS A 16 4.81 -1.09 -6.45
N ALA A 17 4.45 -0.73 -7.69
CA ALA A 17 5.07 0.36 -8.43
C ALA A 17 4.71 1.75 -7.91
N ILE A 18 3.72 1.89 -7.01
CA ILE A 18 3.44 3.16 -6.34
C ILE A 18 4.59 3.51 -5.39
N GLY A 19 5.16 2.53 -4.68
CA GLY A 19 6.33 2.74 -3.80
C GLY A 19 6.00 2.97 -2.33
N TYR A 20 4.93 2.33 -1.81
CA TYR A 20 4.68 2.24 -0.37
C TYR A 20 5.73 1.36 0.31
N ASP A 21 6.24 1.80 1.46
CA ASP A 21 7.15 0.98 2.28
C ASP A 21 6.38 -0.15 2.99
N GLU A 22 5.16 0.15 3.45
CA GLU A 22 4.22 -0.81 4.05
C GLU A 22 2.78 -0.53 3.57
N LEU A 23 2.01 -1.61 3.37
CA LEU A 23 0.58 -1.56 3.00
C LEU A 23 -0.35 -1.88 4.20
N CYS A 24 0.16 -1.77 5.42
CA CYS A 24 -0.54 -2.28 6.61
C CYS A 24 -1.74 -1.41 7.04
N TRP A 25 -1.72 -0.12 6.70
CA TRP A 25 -2.58 0.91 7.30
C TRP A 25 -3.58 1.46 6.27
N PRO A 26 -4.89 1.16 6.38
CA PRO A 26 -5.88 1.63 5.40
C PRO A 26 -5.96 3.14 5.25
N GLU A 27 -5.70 3.88 6.33
CA GLU A 27 -5.68 5.34 6.37
C GLU A 27 -4.58 5.96 5.48
N ASP A 28 -3.59 5.17 5.08
CA ASP A 28 -2.51 5.59 4.19
C ASP A 28 -2.89 5.48 2.72
N TYR A 29 -3.93 4.71 2.38
CA TYR A 29 -4.20 4.37 0.99
C TYR A 29 -4.68 5.56 0.15
N GLY A 30 -5.17 6.62 0.80
CA GLY A 30 -5.52 7.89 0.16
C GLY A 30 -4.35 8.87 0.04
N LEU A 31 -3.16 8.52 0.54
CA LEU A 31 -1.97 9.37 0.52
C LEU A 31 -0.91 8.78 -0.41
N THR A 32 -0.14 9.64 -1.04
CA THR A 32 1.06 9.25 -1.78
C THR A 32 2.16 8.78 -0.81
N PRO A 33 3.13 7.96 -1.26
CA PRO A 33 4.27 7.57 -0.42
C PRO A 33 5.04 8.77 0.15
N SER A 34 5.20 9.83 -0.63
CA SER A 34 5.89 11.05 -0.20
C SER A 34 5.13 11.77 0.93
N GLU A 35 3.80 11.88 0.85
CA GLU A 35 2.98 12.45 1.94
C GLU A 35 3.03 11.61 3.22
N ILE A 36 3.08 10.27 3.10
CA ILE A 36 3.21 9.38 4.26
C ILE A 36 4.55 9.59 4.95
N ARG A 37 5.64 9.69 4.19
CA ARG A 37 6.98 9.97 4.73
C ARG A 37 7.02 11.31 5.44
N GLU A 38 6.47 12.36 4.84
CA GLU A 38 6.37 13.68 5.48
C GLU A 38 5.58 13.62 6.79
N ARG A 39 4.44 12.93 6.81
CA ARG A 39 3.59 12.80 8.00
C ARG A 39 4.24 11.96 9.11
N ARG A 40 5.03 10.95 8.74
CA ARG A 40 5.73 10.05 9.67
C ARG A 40 7.13 10.53 10.02
N ALA A 41 7.59 11.63 9.44
CA ALA A 41 8.93 12.13 9.67
C ALA A 41 9.14 12.44 11.16
N VAL A 42 10.00 11.63 11.79
CA VAL A 42 10.38 11.80 13.18
C VAL A 42 11.44 12.90 13.25
N ARG A 43 11.40 13.71 14.29
CA ARG A 43 12.50 14.63 14.62
C ARG A 43 13.41 13.95 15.64
N ASP A 44 14.72 14.09 15.47
CA ASP A 44 15.68 13.64 16.48
C ASP A 44 15.66 14.55 17.72
N ASP A 45 16.50 14.24 18.70
CA ASP A 45 16.59 14.99 19.96
C ASP A 45 17.04 16.45 19.76
N ASP A 46 17.69 16.75 18.63
CA ASP A 46 18.12 18.09 18.22
C ASP A 46 17.03 18.84 17.43
N GLY A 47 15.89 18.19 17.18
CA GLY A 47 14.76 18.73 16.44
C GLY A 47 14.92 18.68 14.92
N GLU A 48 15.99 18.06 14.42
CA GLU A 48 16.25 17.87 12.99
C GLU A 48 15.38 16.73 12.45
N LEU A 49 14.93 16.86 11.21
CA LEU A 49 14.20 15.77 10.55
C LEU A 49 15.14 14.58 10.39
N VAL A 50 14.73 13.43 10.93
CA VAL A 50 15.40 12.16 10.63
C VAL A 50 15.23 11.91 9.13
N VAL A 51 16.33 12.00 8.40
CA VAL A 51 16.33 11.81 6.95
C VAL A 51 15.89 10.36 6.67
N PRO A 52 14.89 10.13 5.81
CA PRO A 52 14.50 8.78 5.41
C PRO A 52 15.69 8.00 4.87
N ASP A 53 15.67 6.67 4.97
CA ASP A 53 16.71 5.82 4.39
C ASP A 53 16.86 6.18 2.90
N PRO A 54 18.07 6.45 2.38
CA PRO A 54 18.27 6.80 0.98
C PRO A 54 17.80 5.70 -0.01
N ASN A 55 17.50 4.50 0.47
CA ASN A 55 16.88 3.42 -0.30
C ASN A 55 15.34 3.50 -0.35
N GLU A 56 14.70 4.34 0.48
CA GLU A 56 13.25 4.65 0.46
C GLU A 56 12.93 5.71 -0.60
N VAL A 57 13.44 5.52 -1.81
CA VAL A 57 13.16 6.36 -2.97
C VAL A 57 12.03 5.77 -3.81
N GLU A 58 11.24 6.63 -4.45
CA GLU A 58 10.19 6.20 -5.37
C GLU A 58 10.75 5.23 -6.43
N PRO A 59 10.06 4.12 -6.74
CA PRO A 59 10.59 3.05 -7.59
C PRO A 59 10.46 3.40 -9.09
N VAL A 60 11.04 4.53 -9.52
CA VAL A 60 10.85 5.13 -10.86
C VAL A 60 11.13 4.14 -12.00
N ALA A 61 12.22 3.37 -11.91
CA ALA A 61 12.58 2.40 -12.93
C ALA A 61 11.56 1.25 -13.03
N PHE A 62 11.07 0.78 -11.88
CA PHE A 62 10.07 -0.28 -11.84
C PHE A 62 8.71 0.22 -12.32
N ARG A 63 8.30 1.43 -11.92
CA ARG A 63 7.10 2.11 -12.44
C ARG A 63 7.13 2.20 -13.96
N ALA A 64 8.20 2.75 -14.53
CA ALA A 64 8.34 2.88 -15.98
C ALA A 64 8.28 1.51 -16.69
N TRP A 65 8.88 0.48 -16.10
CA TRP A 65 8.82 -0.87 -16.62
C TRP A 65 7.40 -1.45 -16.60
N VAL A 66 6.64 -1.28 -15.49
CA VAL A 66 5.24 -1.74 -15.39
C VAL A 66 4.36 -1.04 -16.43
N GLU A 67 4.45 0.29 -16.51
CA GLU A 67 3.64 1.08 -17.44
C GLU A 67 3.93 0.69 -18.90
N THR A 68 5.21 0.53 -19.25
CA THR A 68 5.62 0.17 -20.63
C THR A 68 5.29 -1.28 -20.99
N THR A 69 5.54 -2.22 -20.07
CA THR A 69 5.42 -3.67 -20.35
C THR A 69 3.96 -4.10 -20.46
N PHE A 70 3.09 -3.54 -19.62
CA PHE A 70 1.68 -3.92 -19.56
C PHE A 70 0.74 -2.90 -20.21
N GLY A 71 1.24 -1.75 -20.66
CA GLY A 71 0.42 -0.71 -21.28
C GLY A 71 -0.59 -0.08 -20.31
N VAL A 72 -0.21 0.04 -19.04
CA VAL A 72 -1.04 0.55 -17.95
C VAL A 72 -0.49 1.87 -17.41
N THR A 73 -1.25 2.52 -16.54
CA THR A 73 -0.78 3.67 -15.74
C THR A 73 -0.69 3.27 -14.27
N VAL A 74 0.42 3.59 -13.61
CA VAL A 74 0.53 3.39 -12.16
C VAL A 74 -0.14 4.59 -11.46
N PRO A 75 -1.13 4.35 -10.58
CA PRO A 75 -1.82 5.42 -9.87
C PRO A 75 -0.91 6.11 -8.86
N ALA A 76 -1.38 7.23 -8.32
CA ALA A 76 -0.62 7.95 -7.29
C ALA A 76 -0.81 7.33 -5.90
N THR A 77 -1.95 6.66 -5.67
CA THR A 77 -2.34 6.12 -4.37
C THR A 77 -2.92 4.71 -4.47
N ALA A 78 -2.77 3.92 -3.40
CA ALA A 78 -3.27 2.56 -3.32
C ALA A 78 -4.80 2.49 -3.37
N SER A 79 -5.52 3.54 -2.94
CA SER A 79 -6.99 3.58 -2.95
C SER A 79 -7.60 3.46 -4.36
N GLU A 80 -6.82 3.74 -5.41
CA GLU A 80 -7.22 3.55 -6.80
C GLU A 80 -7.18 2.08 -7.25
N ILE A 81 -6.50 1.21 -6.51
CA ILE A 81 -6.35 -0.23 -6.80
C ILE A 81 -7.11 -1.05 -5.75
N VAL A 82 -6.93 -0.72 -4.47
CA VAL A 82 -7.56 -1.42 -3.35
C VAL A 82 -8.77 -0.62 -2.88
N ALA A 83 -9.94 -1.01 -3.37
CA ALA A 83 -11.19 -0.29 -3.13
C ALA A 83 -11.70 -0.42 -1.68
N THR A 84 -11.50 -1.57 -1.04
CA THR A 84 -12.01 -1.81 0.32
C THR A 84 -11.10 -2.79 1.04
N THR A 85 -10.92 -2.55 2.33
CA THR A 85 -10.19 -3.43 3.23
C THR A 85 -11.05 -3.69 4.45
N ALA A 86 -10.87 -4.84 5.09
CA ALA A 86 -11.52 -5.19 6.35
C ALA A 86 -10.51 -5.19 7.49
N ASP A 87 -10.97 -4.92 8.71
CA ASP A 87 -10.19 -5.22 9.90
C ASP A 87 -10.32 -6.73 10.22
N MET A 88 -9.22 -7.36 10.62
CA MET A 88 -9.29 -8.76 11.05
C MET A 88 -10.09 -8.89 12.35
N ASP A 89 -10.09 -7.84 13.17
CA ASP A 89 -10.75 -7.78 14.47
C ASP A 89 -12.24 -7.41 14.39
N ASP A 90 -12.76 -7.04 13.21
CA ASP A 90 -14.17 -6.68 13.03
C ASP A 90 -15.10 -7.84 13.43
N GLU A 91 -16.17 -7.65 14.20
CA GLU A 91 -17.07 -8.78 14.56
C GLU A 91 -17.67 -9.48 13.33
N THR A 92 -17.92 -8.72 12.26
CA THR A 92 -18.41 -9.21 10.97
C THR A 92 -17.62 -8.60 9.83
N SER A 93 -17.28 -9.38 8.82
CA SER A 93 -16.54 -8.91 7.64
C SER A 93 -17.17 -9.42 6.35
N ASP A 94 -17.21 -8.56 5.34
CA ASP A 94 -17.61 -8.92 3.98
C ASP A 94 -16.45 -9.40 3.10
N ASP A 95 -15.21 -9.27 3.59
CA ASP A 95 -14.03 -9.73 2.87
C ASP A 95 -13.97 -11.27 2.82
N PRO A 96 -13.85 -11.89 1.62
CA PRO A 96 -13.83 -13.34 1.49
C PRO A 96 -12.66 -14.02 2.23
N PHE A 97 -11.49 -13.39 2.24
CA PHE A 97 -10.32 -13.94 2.95
C PHE A 97 -10.52 -13.87 4.46
N CYS A 98 -11.06 -12.75 4.97
CA CYS A 98 -11.39 -12.59 6.38
C CYS A 98 -12.46 -13.58 6.87
N ARG A 99 -13.47 -13.87 6.05
CA ARG A 99 -14.47 -14.92 6.35
C ARG A 99 -13.84 -16.31 6.37
N TRP A 100 -12.98 -16.60 5.39
CA TRP A 100 -12.27 -17.86 5.31
C TRP A 100 -11.34 -18.07 6.51
N THR A 101 -10.57 -17.07 6.92
CA THR A 101 -9.70 -17.21 8.10
C THR A 101 -10.51 -17.54 9.33
N ARG A 102 -11.66 -16.90 9.56
CA ARG A 102 -12.55 -17.18 10.71
C ARG A 102 -13.15 -18.59 10.70
N GLU A 103 -13.53 -19.09 9.53
CA GLU A 103 -14.05 -20.45 9.41
C GLU A 103 -13.01 -21.51 9.82
N TYR A 104 -11.73 -21.22 9.59
CA TYR A 104 -10.64 -22.20 9.75
C TYR A 104 -9.61 -21.85 10.84
N SER A 105 -9.79 -20.78 11.62
CA SER A 105 -8.78 -20.29 12.59
C SER A 105 -8.80 -20.98 13.96
N GLY A 106 -9.81 -21.79 14.28
CA GLY A 106 -9.81 -22.71 15.43
C GLY A 106 -9.93 -22.04 16.80
#